data_AF-A0A920KUR1-F1
#
_entry.id   AF-A0A920KUR1-F1
#
_cell.length_a   1.000
_cell.length_b   1.000
_cell.length_c   1.000
_cell.angle_alpha   90.00
_cell.angle_beta   90.00
_cell.angle_gamma   90.00
#
_symmetry.space_group_name_H-M   'P 1'
#
loop_
_entity.id
_entity.type
_entity.pdbx_description
1 polymer ?
#
loop_
_entity_poly.entity_id
_entity_poly.type
_entity_poly.pdbx_seq_one_letter_code
_entity_poly.pdbx_strand_id
1 'polypeptide(L)'
;MPIQDITLFGLLLPAIPLKMVAVNFRYTALAGLIRQIHQMARHTGEQTRPPTILYREVRMLETRITFVKFSLFFAGLSFLFNLLAVESHILSAYSMSAMLFIATLASLSVAILLFLYEISRSTEALSLHIADIRQSGR
;
A
#
# COMPACT_ATOMS: atom_id res chain seq x y z
N MET A 1 -0.69 -14.91 33.22
CA MET A 1 -1.38 -14.82 31.92
C MET A 1 -0.78 -15.84 30.98
N PRO A 2 -1.59 -16.48 30.10
CA PRO A 2 -1.13 -17.62 29.32
C PRO A 2 -0.10 -17.19 28.28
N ILE A 3 0.89 -18.04 28.05
CA ILE A 3 2.00 -17.87 27.09
C ILE A 3 1.51 -17.57 25.65
N GLN A 4 0.24 -17.86 25.36
CA GLN A 4 -0.40 -17.61 24.06
C GLN A 4 -0.39 -16.13 23.63
N ASP A 5 -0.58 -15.18 24.55
CA ASP A 5 -0.68 -13.75 24.18
C ASP A 5 0.67 -13.23 23.65
N ILE A 6 1.77 -13.60 24.32
CA ILE A 6 3.16 -13.26 23.91
C ILE A 6 3.50 -13.84 22.53
N THR A 7 3.01 -15.05 22.25
CA THR A 7 3.27 -15.71 20.97
C THR A 7 2.53 -15.01 19.83
N LEU A 8 1.31 -14.53 20.09
CA LEU A 8 0.53 -13.75 19.13
C LEU A 8 1.21 -12.41 18.81
N PHE A 9 1.70 -11.69 19.83
CA PHE A 9 2.50 -10.49 19.63
C PHE A 9 3.79 -10.77 18.83
N GLY A 10 4.47 -11.89 19.14
CA GLY A 10 5.68 -12.32 18.47
C GLY A 10 5.48 -12.68 17.00
N LEU A 11 4.31 -13.23 16.63
CA LEU A 11 3.97 -13.56 15.24
C LEU A 11 3.74 -12.31 14.37
N LEU A 12 3.16 -11.26 14.95
CA LEU A 12 2.87 -10.02 14.23
C LEU A 12 4.11 -9.16 13.97
N LEU A 13 5.14 -9.32 14.81
CA LEU A 13 6.40 -8.57 14.72
C LEU A 13 7.15 -8.76 13.39
N PRO A 14 7.30 -9.98 12.84
CA PRO A 14 7.84 -10.18 11.49
C PRO A 14 6.78 -10.03 10.38
N ALA A 15 5.52 -10.34 10.65
CA ALA A 15 4.46 -10.33 9.63
C ALA A 15 4.13 -8.93 9.11
N ILE A 16 4.08 -7.91 9.98
CA ILE A 16 3.77 -6.53 9.58
C ILE A 16 4.88 -5.94 8.70
N PRO A 17 6.18 -6.03 9.05
CA PRO A 17 7.28 -5.61 8.16
C PRO A 17 7.27 -6.34 6.82
N LEU A 18 7.01 -7.65 6.81
CA LEU A 18 6.93 -8.42 5.57
C LEU A 18 5.82 -7.88 4.64
N LYS A 19 4.65 -7.55 5.19
CA LYS A 19 3.57 -6.87 4.46
C LYS A 19 4.02 -5.50 3.95
N MET A 20 4.68 -4.69 4.79
CA MET A 20 5.16 -3.36 4.40
C MET A 20 6.13 -3.43 3.23
N VAL A 21 7.05 -4.40 3.22
CA VAL A 21 7.98 -4.65 2.12
C VAL A 21 7.23 -4.96 0.82
N ALA A 22 6.23 -5.85 0.86
CA ALA A 22 5.41 -6.18 -0.31
C ALA A 22 4.65 -4.95 -0.88
N VAL A 23 4.07 -4.12 -0.01
CA VAL A 23 3.37 -2.89 -0.40
C VAL A 23 4.36 -1.84 -0.95
N ASN A 24 5.56 -1.74 -0.36
CA ASN A 24 6.61 -0.82 -0.80
C ASN A 24 7.15 -1.18 -2.20
N PHE A 25 7.29 -2.47 -2.53
CA PHE A 25 7.65 -2.87 -3.90
C PHE A 25 6.63 -2.38 -4.92
N ARG A 26 5.32 -2.47 -4.62
CA ARG A 26 4.27 -1.92 -5.48
C ARG A 26 4.36 -0.40 -5.58
N TYR A 27 4.54 0.31 -4.46
CA TYR A 27 4.75 1.76 -4.46
C TYR A 27 5.92 2.18 -5.38
N THR A 28 7.07 1.51 -5.23
CA THR A 28 8.28 1.82 -5.98
C THR A 28 8.10 1.54 -7.47
N ALA A 29 7.42 0.45 -7.83
CA ALA A 29 7.10 0.13 -9.22
C ALA A 29 6.19 1.19 -9.86
N LEU A 30 5.11 1.61 -9.18
CA LEU A 30 4.23 2.68 -9.66
C LEU A 30 4.98 4.01 -9.81
N ALA A 31 5.80 4.39 -8.82
CA ALA A 31 6.58 5.63 -8.88
C ALA A 31 7.61 5.61 -10.02
N GLY A 32 8.23 4.44 -10.27
CA GLY A 32 9.13 4.24 -11.41
C GLY A 32 8.41 4.44 -12.75
N LEU A 33 7.20 3.90 -12.89
CA LEU A 33 6.40 4.04 -14.11
C LEU A 33 6.01 5.49 -14.39
N ILE A 34 5.60 6.26 -13.37
CA ILE A 34 5.33 7.70 -13.54
C ILE A 34 6.57 8.45 -14.05
N ARG A 35 7.74 8.17 -13.49
CA ARG A 35 8.99 8.81 -13.92
C ARG A 35 9.35 8.46 -15.36
N GLN A 36 9.18 7.19 -15.77
CA GLN A 36 9.41 6.76 -17.15
C GLN A 36 8.46 7.46 -18.13
N ILE A 37 7.15 7.51 -17.81
CA ILE A 37 6.17 8.23 -18.64
C ILE A 37 6.54 9.72 -18.76
N HIS A 38 6.95 10.35 -17.65
CA HIS A 38 7.38 11.75 -17.66
C HIS A 38 8.66 11.98 -18.49
N GLN A 39 9.61 11.03 -18.45
CA GLN A 39 10.82 11.09 -19.28
C GLN A 39 10.51 10.89 -20.77
N MET A 40 9.64 9.95 -21.13
CA MET A 40 9.17 9.77 -22.52
C MET A 40 8.47 11.05 -23.04
N ALA A 41 7.66 11.70 -22.21
CA ALA A 41 7.01 12.96 -22.55
C ALA A 41 7.99 14.11 -22.83
N ARG A 42 9.15 14.12 -22.16
CA ARG A 42 10.17 15.18 -22.30
C ARG A 42 11.19 14.91 -23.39
N HIS A 43 11.55 13.66 -23.65
CA HIS A 43 12.55 13.31 -24.67
C HIS A 43 11.97 13.28 -26.09
N THR A 44 10.68 12.99 -26.23
CA THR A 44 10.00 13.06 -27.51
C THR A 44 9.42 14.46 -27.69
N GLY A 45 10.21 15.37 -28.28
CA GLY A 45 9.73 16.69 -28.72
C GLY A 45 8.62 16.67 -29.78
N GLU A 46 8.13 15.48 -30.16
CA GLU A 46 7.11 15.27 -31.20
C GLU A 46 6.04 14.25 -30.76
N GLN A 47 4.93 14.77 -30.24
CA GLN A 47 3.54 14.41 -30.56
C GLN A 47 3.13 12.96 -30.93
N THR A 48 3.77 11.91 -30.41
CA THR A 48 3.39 10.52 -30.79
C THR A 48 2.17 10.00 -30.01
N ARG A 49 1.78 10.65 -28.89
CA ARG A 49 0.51 10.42 -28.18
C ARG A 49 -0.10 11.76 -27.79
N PRO A 50 -1.42 11.95 -27.92
CA PRO A 50 -2.05 13.21 -27.54
C PRO A 50 -1.79 13.49 -26.05
N PRO A 51 -1.36 14.72 -25.69
CA PRO A 51 -0.95 15.07 -24.33
C PRO A 51 -2.05 14.82 -23.28
N THR A 52 -3.31 14.79 -23.72
CA THR A 52 -4.48 14.49 -22.90
C THR A 52 -4.55 13.03 -22.42
N ILE A 53 -4.15 12.05 -23.25
CA ILE A 53 -4.14 10.62 -22.88
C ILE A 53 -3.02 10.36 -21.88
N LEU A 54 -1.83 10.94 -22.12
CA LEU A 54 -0.68 10.81 -21.23
C LEU A 54 -0.95 11.41 -19.85
N TYR A 55 -1.58 12.59 -19.81
CA TYR A 55 -1.97 13.24 -18.56
C TYR A 55 -3.00 12.40 -17.77
N ARG A 56 -3.95 11.76 -18.47
CA ARG A 56 -4.96 10.90 -17.84
C ARG A 56 -4.33 9.64 -17.22
N GLU A 57 -3.33 9.06 -17.89
CA GLU A 57 -2.59 7.89 -17.41
C GLU A 57 -1.76 8.23 -16.17
N VAL A 58 -0.99 9.32 -16.19
CA VAL A 58 -0.23 9.80 -15.02
C VAL A 58 -1.15 10.07 -13.83
N ARG A 59 -2.28 10.75 -14.03
CA ARG A 59 -3.24 11.06 -12.95
C ARG A 59 -3.84 9.79 -12.32
N MET A 60 -4.06 8.75 -13.12
CA MET A 60 -4.52 7.45 -12.62
C MET A 60 -3.45 6.78 -11.75
N LEU A 61 -2.18 6.83 -12.17
CA LEU A 61 -1.06 6.30 -11.40
C LEU A 61 -0.84 7.08 -10.10
N GLU A 62 -0.93 8.41 -10.11
CA GLU A 62 -0.82 9.25 -8.89
C GLU A 62 -1.88 8.91 -7.85
N THR A 63 -3.11 8.68 -8.31
CA THR A 63 -4.23 8.27 -7.45
C THR A 63 -3.91 6.94 -6.77
N ARG A 64 -3.44 5.94 -7.53
CA ARG A 64 -3.05 4.63 -7.00
C ARG A 64 -1.89 4.73 -6.00
N ILE A 65 -0.85 5.49 -6.32
CA ILE A 65 0.29 5.74 -5.42
C ILE A 65 -0.18 6.32 -4.09
N THR A 66 -1.15 7.22 -4.12
CA THR A 66 -1.69 7.84 -2.90
C THR A 66 -2.35 6.79 -2.00
N PHE A 67 -3.16 5.87 -2.54
CA PHE A 67 -3.75 4.77 -1.77
C PHE A 67 -2.70 3.81 -1.20
N VAL A 68 -1.69 3.43 -2.00
CA VAL A 68 -0.58 2.57 -1.55
C VAL A 68 0.18 3.25 -0.40
N LYS A 69 0.44 4.56 -0.51
CA LYS A 69 1.12 5.36 0.52
C LYS A 69 0.33 5.37 1.83
N PHE A 70 -0.99 5.58 1.78
CA PHE A 70 -1.83 5.52 2.97
C PHE A 70 -1.84 4.11 3.59
N SER A 71 -1.97 3.05 2.78
CA SER A 71 -1.87 1.67 3.26
C SER A 71 -0.54 1.41 3.99
N LEU A 72 0.58 1.90 3.44
CA LEU A 72 1.90 1.75 4.05
C LEU A 72 2.03 2.54 5.36
N PHE A 73 1.47 3.75 5.41
CA PHE A 73 1.42 4.57 6.62
C PHE A 73 0.65 3.87 7.75
N PHE A 74 -0.56 3.36 7.49
CA PHE A 74 -1.35 2.64 8.49
C PHE A 74 -0.72 1.30 8.91
N ALA A 75 -0.01 0.63 8.00
CA ALA A 75 0.77 -0.57 8.33
C ALA A 75 1.95 -0.24 9.26
N GLY A 76 2.67 0.86 9.00
CA GLY A 76 3.73 1.35 9.89
C GLY A 76 3.20 1.79 11.26
N LEU A 77 2.05 2.47 11.29
CA LEU A 77 1.38 2.85 12.53
C LEU A 77 0.96 1.63 13.35
N SER A 78 0.43 0.59 12.69
CA SER A 78 0.13 -0.69 13.32
C SER A 78 1.38 -1.34 13.92
N PHE A 79 2.50 -1.33 13.19
CA PHE A 79 3.77 -1.86 13.71
C PHE A 79 4.25 -1.12 14.98
N LEU A 80 4.13 0.22 15.00
CA LEU A 80 4.48 1.03 16.18
C LEU A 80 3.60 0.67 17.39
N PHE A 81 2.29 0.55 17.22
CA PHE A 81 1.39 0.13 18.30
C PHE A 81 1.69 -1.29 18.77
N ASN A 82 2.06 -2.20 17.86
CA ASN A 82 2.47 -3.55 18.22
C ASN A 82 3.72 -3.55 19.09
N LEU A 83 4.71 -2.71 18.76
CA LEU A 83 5.93 -2.56 19.53
C LEU A 83 5.65 -2.06 20.95
N LEU A 84 4.82 -1.02 21.08
CA LEU A 84 4.39 -0.48 22.38
C LEU A 84 3.55 -1.50 23.18
N ALA A 85 2.75 -2.33 22.51
CA ALA A 85 1.95 -3.37 23.16
C ALA A 85 2.84 -4.46 23.78
N VAL A 86 3.89 -4.88 23.06
CA VAL A 86 4.90 -5.83 23.55
C VAL A 86 5.70 -5.23 24.71
N GLU A 87 6.15 -3.98 24.56
CA GLU A 87 6.88 -3.27 25.62
C GLU A 87 6.04 -3.17 26.90
N SER A 88 4.77 -2.74 26.78
CA SER A 88 3.84 -2.66 27.90
C SER A 88 3.56 -4.03 28.54
N HIS A 89 3.56 -5.10 27.74
CA HIS A 89 3.40 -6.47 28.24
C HIS A 89 4.60 -6.90 29.08
N ILE A 90 5.82 -6.60 28.63
CA ILE A 90 7.06 -6.91 29.36
C ILE A 90 7.11 -6.14 30.70
N LEU A 91 6.61 -4.90 30.72
CA LEU A 91 6.49 -4.09 31.94
C LEU A 91 5.33 -4.53 32.88
N SER A 92 4.67 -5.65 32.59
CA SER A 92 3.51 -6.17 33.34
C SER A 92 2.29 -5.23 33.36
N ALA A 93 2.23 -4.25 32.45
CA ALA A 93 1.10 -3.33 32.29
C ALA A 93 0.05 -3.93 31.32
N TYR A 94 -0.61 -5.02 31.75
CA TYR A 94 -1.47 -5.83 30.88
C TYR A 94 -2.66 -5.07 30.27
N SER A 95 -3.29 -4.17 31.02
CA SER A 95 -4.41 -3.37 30.53
C SER A 95 -4.00 -2.43 29.39
N MET A 96 -2.82 -1.80 29.51
CA MET A 96 -2.27 -0.92 28.47
C MET A 96 -1.86 -1.72 27.22
N SER A 97 -1.23 -2.88 27.42
CA SER A 97 -0.86 -3.81 26.36
C SER A 97 -2.08 -4.25 25.54
N ALA A 98 -3.19 -4.62 26.19
CA ALA A 98 -4.42 -5.02 25.52
C ALA A 98 -5.04 -3.89 24.68
N MET A 99 -5.06 -2.66 25.20
CA MET A 99 -5.59 -1.50 24.48
C MET A 99 -4.76 -1.18 23.22
N LEU A 100 -3.42 -1.22 23.34
CA LEU A 100 -2.49 -1.02 22.22
C LEU A 100 -2.60 -2.15 21.18
N PHE A 101 -2.89 -3.37 21.63
CA PHE A 101 -3.10 -4.51 20.73
C PHE A 101 -4.35 -4.34 19.87
N ILE A 102 -5.46 -3.91 20.48
CA ILE A 102 -6.69 -3.61 19.74
C ILE A 102 -6.44 -2.49 18.73
N ALA A 103 -5.69 -1.44 19.10
CA ALA A 103 -5.32 -0.36 18.19
C ALA A 103 -4.44 -0.85 17.02
N THR A 104 -3.52 -1.76 17.29
CA THR A 104 -2.67 -2.44 16.28
C THR A 104 -3.54 -3.15 15.25
N LEU A 105 -4.48 -3.97 15.70
CA LEU A 105 -5.39 -4.73 14.84
C LEU A 105 -6.29 -3.80 14.02
N ALA A 106 -6.88 -2.78 14.65
CA ALA A 106 -7.72 -1.80 13.96
C ALA A 106 -6.95 -1.06 12.86
N SER A 107 -5.74 -0.57 13.15
CA SER A 107 -4.89 0.09 12.15
C SER A 107 -4.47 -0.87 11.03
N LEU A 108 -4.20 -2.14 11.36
CA LEU A 108 -3.85 -3.15 10.37
C LEU A 108 -5.02 -3.46 9.44
N SER A 109 -6.24 -3.57 9.98
CA SER A 109 -7.46 -3.77 9.20
C SER A 109 -7.68 -2.61 8.22
N VAL A 110 -7.54 -1.36 8.66
CA VAL A 110 -7.62 -0.19 7.77
C VAL A 110 -6.57 -0.26 6.67
N ALA A 111 -5.32 -0.59 7.00
CA ALA A 111 -4.25 -0.76 6.01
C ALA A 111 -4.59 -1.85 4.97
N ILE A 112 -5.16 -2.98 5.39
CA ILE A 112 -5.58 -4.05 4.48
C ILE A 112 -6.74 -3.59 3.59
N LEU A 113 -7.75 -2.93 4.12
CA LEU A 113 -8.90 -2.44 3.33
C LEU A 113 -8.45 -1.45 2.24
N LEU A 114 -7.56 -0.52 2.57
CA LEU A 114 -6.98 0.42 1.60
C LEU A 114 -6.19 -0.32 0.51
N PHE A 115 -5.43 -1.34 0.89
CA PHE A 115 -4.66 -2.17 -0.04
C PHE A 115 -5.57 -3.00 -0.97
N LEU A 116 -6.62 -3.61 -0.45
CA LEU A 116 -7.61 -4.35 -1.24
C LEU A 116 -8.31 -3.42 -2.24
N TYR A 117 -8.75 -2.25 -1.78
CA TYR A 117 -9.38 -1.25 -2.63
C TYR A 117 -8.47 -0.84 -3.80
N GLU A 118 -7.17 -0.63 -3.53
CA GLU A 118 -6.18 -0.34 -4.55
C GLU A 118 -6.01 -1.49 -5.55
N ILE A 119 -5.98 -2.75 -5.10
CA ILE A 119 -5.89 -3.91 -5.99
C ILE A 119 -7.10 -4.00 -6.92
N SER A 120 -8.31 -3.87 -6.37
CA SER A 120 -9.55 -3.96 -7.16
C SER A 120 -9.58 -2.91 -8.26
N ARG A 121 -9.28 -1.65 -7.93
CA ARG A 121 -9.16 -0.55 -8.90
C ARG A 121 -8.02 -0.77 -9.89
N SER A 122 -6.93 -1.40 -9.43
CA SER A 122 -5.76 -1.65 -10.27
C SER A 122 -6.09 -2.57 -11.43
N THR A 123 -6.76 -3.67 -11.11
CA THR A 123 -7.18 -4.70 -12.07
C THR A 123 -8.26 -4.18 -13.03
N GLU A 124 -9.21 -3.40 -12.52
CA GLU A 124 -10.29 -2.81 -13.34
C GLU A 124 -9.75 -1.83 -14.40
N ALA A 125 -8.82 -0.94 -14.05
CA ALA A 125 -8.28 -0.03 -15.07
C ALA A 125 -7.33 -0.72 -16.06
N LEU A 126 -6.67 -1.82 -15.65
CA LEU A 126 -5.87 -2.61 -16.57
C LEU A 126 -6.75 -3.32 -17.61
N SER A 127 -7.88 -3.90 -17.18
CA SER A 127 -8.81 -4.57 -18.11
C SER A 127 -9.44 -3.57 -19.10
N LEU A 128 -9.77 -2.36 -18.65
CA LEU A 128 -10.24 -1.27 -19.52
C LEU A 128 -9.17 -0.83 -20.53
N HIS A 129 -7.91 -0.65 -20.10
CA HIS A 129 -6.82 -0.24 -20.99
C HIS A 129 -6.52 -1.30 -22.06
N ILE A 130 -6.56 -2.59 -21.70
CA ILE A 130 -6.40 -3.70 -22.66
C ILE A 130 -7.59 -3.76 -23.64
N ALA A 131 -8.81 -3.51 -23.18
CA ALA A 131 -9.98 -3.47 -24.05
C ALA A 131 -9.90 -2.34 -25.09
N ASP A 132 -9.40 -1.17 -24.70
CA ASP A 132 -9.24 0.01 -25.56
C ASP A 132 -8.17 -0.23 -26.64
N ILE A 133 -7.03 -0.83 -26.29
CA ILE A 133 -5.98 -1.23 -27.26
C ILE A 133 -6.54 -2.24 -28.28
N ARG A 134 -7.36 -3.18 -27.83
CA ARG A 134 -7.95 -4.21 -28.71
C ARG A 134 -8.99 -3.63 -29.69
N GLN A 135 -9.65 -2.53 -29.31
CA GLN A 135 -10.60 -1.84 -30.19
C GLN A 135 -9.92 -0.84 -31.13
N SER A 136 -8.87 -0.14 -30.69
CA SER A 136 -8.14 0.83 -31.53
C SER A 136 -7.16 0.17 -32.53
N GLY A 137 -6.92 -1.14 -32.41
CA GLY A 137 -6.13 -1.94 -33.36
C GLY A 137 -6.94 -2.57 -34.51
N ARG A 138 -8.19 -2.14 -34.73
CA ARG A 138 -9.02 -2.46 -35.90
C ARG A 138 -9.31 -1.20 -36.68
#